data_AF-A0A3D0C8S0-F1
#
_entry.id   AF-A0A3D0C8S0-F1
#
_cell.length_a   1.000
_cell.length_b   1.000
_cell.length_c   1.000
_cell.angle_alpha   90.00
_cell.angle_beta   90.00
_cell.angle_gamma   90.00
#
_symmetry.space_group_name_H-M   'P 1'
#
loop_
_entity.id
_entity.type
_entity.pdbx_description
1 polymer ?
#
loop_
_entity_poly.entity_id
_entity_poly.type
_entity_poly.pdbx_seq_one_letter_code
_entity_poly.pdbx_strand_id
1 'polypeptide(L)'
;LILDLYWFGKDIKGHMGNLAWDKDTFPEPEQMIKDIKEQGVNTILITEPFVLSTSGKWQDAVEQQALAKDAQGRAKQFDFYFGNTGLVDVFNDKGQQWFNNIYQTLYQQGVSGWWGDLGEPEVHPSDTLHTLSDGSVVNADAIHNVYGHQWAKMVFDNQLKMSPDQRPFILMRSGFAGSQRYGMIPWTGDVSRSWGGLKPQVELSLQMSLLGMAYTHSDLGGFAGGEQFDQEMYIRWLQYGVFQPIYRPHAQDNIAPEVVFHDKRTQDILRKYIKLRYNLLPYNYTLAYQNSTTGMPLMRPLFFEKELEQELGNKGDLTIFDNASSYLWGNAFLVTPVVSADVSSVAIDLPVGVWFDYFANKNEPSKKYQGNQTINLPTSLERLPVLVRAGAFIPMIDDIQSTQDYDTSKLTLHYYADNSVASADYEMYEDDGKTYQAIEKGLFELLHFSANQQQQHLTINLNRKGKGYNGMPKERDMTVVIHNITQAPSNIRLNNKVINKGIWQEKSNTLTVTFAWQHQPITLTIQ
;
A
#
# COMPACT_ATOMS: atom_id res chain seq x y z
N LEU A 1 9.81 6.49 -9.68
CA LEU A 1 9.34 7.38 -10.75
C LEU A 1 8.23 6.66 -11.50
N ILE A 2 7.03 7.23 -11.54
CA ILE A 2 5.93 6.74 -12.37
C ILE A 2 5.73 7.79 -13.45
N LEU A 3 5.88 7.40 -14.72
CA LEU A 3 5.68 8.31 -15.84
C LEU A 3 4.29 8.08 -16.43
N ASP A 4 3.53 9.15 -16.46
CA ASP A 4 2.20 9.27 -17.07
C ASP A 4 2.31 9.49 -18.60
N LEU A 5 1.21 9.84 -19.27
CA LEU A 5 1.01 9.86 -20.74
C LEU A 5 2.13 10.54 -21.57
N TYR A 6 2.92 11.43 -20.97
CA TYR A 6 3.93 12.22 -21.66
C TYR A 6 5.20 11.45 -22.06
N TRP A 7 5.39 10.19 -21.64
CA TRP A 7 6.60 9.44 -22.02
C TRP A 7 6.61 8.95 -23.49
N PHE A 8 5.44 8.82 -24.11
CA PHE A 8 5.27 8.39 -25.51
C PHE A 8 4.67 9.48 -26.42
N GLY A 9 4.58 10.73 -25.94
CA GLY A 9 4.07 11.85 -26.70
C GLY A 9 4.17 13.18 -25.96
N LYS A 10 4.32 14.28 -26.70
CA LYS A 10 4.45 15.63 -26.14
C LYS A 10 3.15 16.22 -25.59
N ASP A 11 2.01 15.72 -26.06
CA ASP A 11 0.67 16.21 -25.76
C ASP A 11 -0.22 15.04 -25.34
N ILE A 12 -1.32 15.34 -24.65
CA ILE A 12 -2.28 14.33 -24.19
C ILE A 12 -2.96 13.60 -25.38
N LYS A 13 -3.23 14.30 -26.49
CA LYS A 13 -4.01 13.77 -27.63
C LYS A 13 -3.14 13.36 -28.81
N GLY A 14 -3.58 12.37 -29.57
CA GLY A 14 -2.95 11.96 -30.84
C GLY A 14 -1.76 11.01 -30.73
N HIS A 15 -1.28 10.73 -29.51
CA HIS A 15 -0.06 9.92 -29.28
C HIS A 15 -0.31 8.56 -28.60
N MET A 16 -1.46 8.36 -27.97
CA MET A 16 -1.80 7.10 -27.28
C MET A 16 -1.70 5.90 -28.24
N GLY A 17 -1.03 4.84 -27.79
CA GLY A 17 -0.67 3.68 -28.60
C GLY A 17 0.72 3.73 -29.23
N ASN A 18 1.44 4.86 -29.19
CA ASN A 18 2.84 4.91 -29.63
C ASN A 18 3.70 3.88 -28.90
N LEU A 19 3.51 3.77 -27.57
CA LEU A 19 4.14 2.78 -26.69
C LEU A 19 5.65 2.64 -26.92
N ALA A 20 6.30 3.77 -27.21
CA ALA A 20 7.71 3.94 -27.43
C ALA A 20 8.09 5.36 -26.99
N TRP A 21 9.31 5.52 -26.48
CA TRP A 21 9.78 6.79 -25.95
C TRP A 21 9.72 7.91 -26.98
N ASP A 22 9.11 9.03 -26.60
CA ASP A 22 9.29 10.28 -27.31
C ASP A 22 10.74 10.75 -27.13
N LYS A 23 11.55 10.64 -28.20
CA LYS A 23 12.98 10.92 -28.16
C LYS A 23 13.33 12.40 -28.10
N ASP A 24 12.39 13.28 -28.41
CA ASP A 24 12.60 14.72 -28.27
C ASP A 24 12.59 15.10 -26.77
N THR A 25 11.68 14.51 -26.00
CA THR A 25 11.55 14.72 -24.54
C THR A 25 12.49 13.82 -23.75
N PHE A 26 12.64 12.55 -24.15
CA PHE A 26 13.45 11.52 -23.50
C PHE A 26 14.52 10.99 -24.48
N PRO A 27 15.61 11.75 -24.72
CA PRO A 27 16.63 11.37 -25.70
C PRO A 27 17.35 10.06 -25.32
N GLU A 28 17.69 9.90 -24.04
CA GLU A 28 18.45 8.76 -23.50
C GLU A 28 17.69 8.05 -22.35
N PRO A 29 16.53 7.43 -22.60
CA PRO A 29 15.65 6.91 -21.55
C PRO A 29 16.28 5.73 -20.80
N GLU A 30 17.03 4.86 -21.48
CA GLU A 30 17.74 3.74 -20.85
C GLU A 30 18.80 4.23 -19.86
N GLN A 31 19.56 5.27 -20.24
CA GLN A 31 20.55 5.89 -19.36
C GLN A 31 19.87 6.59 -18.17
N MET A 32 18.78 7.34 -18.43
CA MET A 32 17.97 7.94 -17.36
C MET A 32 17.47 6.90 -16.36
N ILE A 33 16.89 5.80 -16.83
CA ILE A 33 16.38 4.71 -15.97
C ILE A 33 17.52 4.10 -15.15
N LYS A 34 18.66 3.84 -15.77
CA LYS A 34 19.83 3.31 -15.09
C LYS A 34 20.31 4.26 -13.98
N ASP A 35 20.46 5.55 -14.27
CA ASP A 35 20.99 6.54 -13.32
C ASP A 35 20.09 6.72 -12.09
N ILE A 36 18.77 6.69 -12.26
CA ILE A 36 17.84 6.77 -11.13
C ILE A 36 17.72 5.43 -10.39
N LYS A 37 17.90 4.31 -11.08
CA LYS A 37 17.97 2.98 -10.47
C LYS A 37 19.18 2.83 -9.55
N GLU A 38 20.33 3.38 -9.93
CA GLU A 38 21.54 3.43 -9.09
C GLU A 38 21.31 4.20 -7.77
N GLN A 39 20.38 5.15 -7.77
CA GLN A 39 19.93 5.90 -6.58
C GLN A 39 18.79 5.20 -5.82
N GLY A 40 18.45 3.96 -6.18
CA GLY A 40 17.40 3.18 -5.53
C GLY A 40 15.98 3.54 -5.95
N VAL A 41 15.78 4.20 -7.10
CA VAL A 41 14.46 4.56 -7.64
C VAL A 41 14.08 3.67 -8.82
N ASN A 42 12.91 3.04 -8.74
CA ASN A 42 12.33 2.26 -9.84
C ASN A 42 11.56 3.13 -10.83
N THR A 43 11.50 2.72 -12.10
CA THR A 43 10.68 3.38 -13.15
C THR A 43 9.48 2.52 -13.51
N ILE A 44 8.30 3.13 -13.51
CA ILE A 44 7.03 2.53 -13.95
C ILE A 44 6.48 3.40 -15.08
N LEU A 45 5.94 2.78 -16.12
CA LEU A 45 5.31 3.49 -17.25
C LEU A 45 3.81 3.21 -17.30
N ILE A 46 3.04 4.26 -17.60
CA ILE A 46 1.65 4.10 -18.03
C ILE A 46 1.57 3.42 -19.41
N THR A 47 0.52 2.65 -19.60
CA THR A 47 0.12 2.00 -20.84
C THR A 47 -1.39 1.95 -20.89
N GLU A 48 -1.97 2.05 -22.08
CA GLU A 48 -3.41 1.98 -22.29
C GLU A 48 -3.74 0.87 -23.31
N PRO A 49 -4.98 0.34 -23.30
CA PRO A 49 -5.39 -0.67 -24.27
C PRO A 49 -5.74 -0.09 -25.65
N PHE A 50 -5.67 1.22 -25.83
CA PHE A 50 -6.08 1.92 -27.03
C PHE A 50 -4.90 2.23 -27.95
N VAL A 51 -5.12 2.08 -29.26
CA VAL A 51 -4.15 2.45 -30.29
C VAL A 51 -4.81 3.45 -31.23
N LEU A 52 -4.38 4.72 -31.17
CA LEU A 52 -4.93 5.77 -32.03
C LEU A 52 -4.54 5.52 -33.48
N SER A 53 -5.42 5.88 -34.43
CA SER A 53 -5.12 5.79 -35.86
C SER A 53 -4.01 6.75 -36.31
N THR A 54 -3.69 7.74 -35.48
CA THR A 54 -2.55 8.66 -35.65
C THR A 54 -1.25 8.17 -34.99
N SER A 55 -1.30 7.11 -34.18
CA SER A 55 -0.12 6.60 -33.48
C SER A 55 0.85 5.90 -34.44
N GLY A 56 2.14 5.92 -34.12
CA GLY A 56 3.19 5.23 -34.88
C GLY A 56 3.06 3.70 -34.92
N LYS A 57 2.13 3.13 -34.14
CA LYS A 57 1.88 1.69 -34.02
C LYS A 57 0.57 1.23 -34.63
N TRP A 58 -0.27 2.13 -35.15
CA TRP A 58 -1.56 1.77 -35.74
C TRP A 58 -1.44 0.71 -36.84
N GLN A 59 -0.62 0.99 -37.85
CA GLN A 59 -0.48 0.11 -39.02
C GLN A 59 0.08 -1.27 -38.61
N ASP A 60 1.07 -1.29 -37.73
CA ASP A 60 1.64 -2.53 -37.17
C ASP A 60 0.59 -3.35 -36.41
N ALA A 61 -0.22 -2.72 -35.55
CA ALA A 61 -1.29 -3.39 -34.81
C ALA A 61 -2.37 -3.99 -35.74
N VAL A 62 -2.71 -3.29 -36.83
CA VAL A 62 -3.67 -3.77 -37.85
C VAL A 62 -3.08 -4.97 -38.62
N GLU A 63 -1.83 -4.89 -39.07
CA GLU A 63 -1.15 -5.94 -39.82
C GLU A 63 -0.96 -7.22 -38.99
N GLN A 64 -0.63 -7.07 -37.71
CA GLN A 64 -0.52 -8.18 -36.76
C GLN A 64 -1.87 -8.72 -36.28
N GLN A 65 -2.98 -8.10 -36.71
CA GLN A 65 -4.33 -8.45 -36.30
C GLN A 65 -4.52 -8.40 -34.76
N ALA A 66 -3.88 -7.42 -34.12
CA ALA A 66 -3.85 -7.27 -32.67
C ALA A 66 -5.09 -6.55 -32.12
N LEU A 67 -5.83 -5.82 -32.96
CA LEU A 67 -6.98 -5.01 -32.57
C LEU A 67 -8.29 -5.80 -32.65
N ALA A 68 -9.22 -5.49 -31.74
CA ALA A 68 -10.60 -5.95 -31.79
C ALA A 68 -11.28 -5.53 -33.11
N LYS A 69 -12.28 -6.30 -33.54
CA LYS A 69 -12.79 -6.23 -34.92
C LYS A 69 -14.21 -5.69 -35.01
N ASP A 70 -14.55 -5.16 -36.19
CA ASP A 70 -15.92 -4.87 -36.59
C ASP A 70 -16.60 -6.12 -37.20
N ALA A 71 -17.89 -6.00 -37.51
CA ALA A 71 -18.66 -7.07 -38.16
C ALA A 71 -18.16 -7.45 -39.57
N GLN A 72 -17.31 -6.64 -40.19
CA GLN A 72 -16.66 -6.92 -41.48
C GLN A 72 -15.27 -7.57 -41.30
N GLY A 73 -14.85 -7.85 -40.07
CA GLY A 73 -13.57 -8.47 -39.74
C GLY A 73 -12.36 -7.53 -39.81
N ARG A 74 -12.58 -6.21 -39.95
CA ARG A 74 -11.54 -5.19 -39.95
C ARG A 74 -11.27 -4.70 -38.53
N ALA A 75 -10.13 -4.06 -38.29
CA ALA A 75 -9.88 -3.39 -37.02
C ALA A 75 -10.99 -2.36 -36.74
N LYS A 76 -11.68 -2.53 -35.61
CA LYS A 76 -12.77 -1.66 -35.20
C LYS A 76 -12.19 -0.28 -34.85
N GLN A 77 -12.77 0.75 -35.45
CA GLN A 77 -12.45 2.14 -35.15
C GLN A 77 -13.64 2.85 -34.51
N PHE A 78 -13.36 3.76 -33.59
CA PHE A 78 -14.33 4.63 -32.93
C PHE A 78 -13.64 5.88 -32.40
N ASP A 79 -14.41 6.94 -32.15
CA ASP A 79 -13.89 8.19 -31.61
C ASP A 79 -13.93 8.18 -30.08
N PHE A 80 -12.85 8.73 -29.49
CA PHE A 80 -12.66 8.84 -28.06
C PHE A 80 -12.02 10.21 -27.73
N TYR A 81 -11.89 10.55 -26.44
CA TYR A 81 -11.35 11.83 -25.99
C TYR A 81 -9.97 12.15 -26.60
N PHE A 82 -9.11 11.14 -26.71
CA PHE A 82 -7.73 11.26 -27.20
C PHE A 82 -7.60 11.24 -28.73
N GLY A 83 -8.65 10.80 -29.45
CA GLY A 83 -8.68 10.72 -30.90
C GLY A 83 -9.47 9.50 -31.42
N ASN A 84 -9.45 9.32 -32.75
CA ASN A 84 -9.96 8.12 -33.39
C ASN A 84 -9.04 6.93 -33.08
N THR A 85 -9.61 5.82 -32.62
CA THR A 85 -8.85 4.73 -31.99
C THR A 85 -9.37 3.35 -32.36
N GLY A 86 -8.54 2.35 -32.11
CA GLY A 86 -8.92 0.95 -31.92
C GLY A 86 -8.57 0.47 -30.50
N LEU A 87 -8.97 -0.76 -30.19
CA LEU A 87 -8.75 -1.41 -28.90
C LEU A 87 -7.96 -2.69 -29.11
N VAL A 88 -6.89 -2.91 -28.34
CA VAL A 88 -6.14 -4.18 -28.36
C VAL A 88 -7.04 -5.32 -27.89
N ASP A 89 -7.10 -6.43 -28.63
CA ASP A 89 -7.87 -7.59 -28.22
C ASP A 89 -7.05 -8.49 -27.28
N VAL A 90 -7.10 -8.22 -25.97
CA VAL A 90 -6.38 -8.98 -24.94
C VAL A 90 -6.92 -10.40 -24.72
N PHE A 91 -8.05 -10.75 -25.35
CA PHE A 91 -8.58 -12.11 -25.36
C PHE A 91 -8.02 -12.94 -26.52
N ASN A 92 -7.58 -12.28 -27.59
CA ASN A 92 -7.00 -12.92 -28.76
C ASN A 92 -5.49 -13.14 -28.60
N ASP A 93 -4.99 -14.30 -28.99
CA ASP A 93 -3.57 -14.63 -28.88
C ASP A 93 -2.66 -13.68 -29.66
N LYS A 94 -3.10 -13.16 -30.81
CA LYS A 94 -2.32 -12.20 -31.61
C LYS A 94 -2.25 -10.83 -30.94
N GLY A 95 -3.37 -10.36 -30.37
CA GLY A 95 -3.41 -9.14 -29.56
C GLY A 95 -2.51 -9.24 -28.34
N GLN A 96 -2.60 -10.37 -27.62
CA GLN A 96 -1.72 -10.65 -26.48
C GLN A 96 -0.24 -10.69 -26.88
N GLN A 97 0.11 -11.41 -27.95
CA GLN A 97 1.49 -11.51 -28.42
C GLN A 97 2.05 -10.14 -28.82
N TRP A 98 1.28 -9.36 -29.58
CA TRP A 98 1.68 -8.03 -30.01
C TRP A 98 1.96 -7.10 -28.82
N PHE A 99 1.04 -7.06 -27.85
CA PHE A 99 1.20 -6.19 -26.69
C PHE A 99 2.31 -6.69 -25.76
N ASN A 100 2.45 -8.00 -25.57
CA ASN A 100 3.54 -8.59 -24.77
C ASN A 100 4.92 -8.27 -25.32
N ASN A 101 5.11 -8.22 -26.64
CA ASN A 101 6.38 -7.83 -27.26
C ASN A 101 6.77 -6.39 -26.93
N ILE A 102 5.79 -5.49 -26.81
CA ILE A 102 6.00 -4.09 -26.40
C ILE A 102 6.46 -4.04 -24.94
N TYR A 103 5.72 -4.71 -24.03
CA TYR A 103 6.12 -4.81 -22.62
C TYR A 103 7.52 -5.42 -22.46
N GLN A 104 7.86 -6.44 -23.26
CA GLN A 104 9.19 -7.05 -23.26
C GLN A 104 10.29 -6.08 -23.68
N THR A 105 10.04 -5.30 -24.73
CA THR A 105 10.99 -4.28 -25.22
C THR A 105 11.24 -3.23 -24.15
N LEU A 106 10.18 -2.72 -23.52
CA LEU A 106 10.28 -1.71 -22.47
C LEU A 106 10.93 -2.26 -21.19
N TYR A 107 10.67 -3.53 -20.84
CA TYR A 107 11.35 -4.20 -19.71
C TYR A 107 12.87 -4.32 -19.95
N GLN A 108 13.29 -4.68 -21.16
CA GLN A 108 14.71 -4.75 -21.54
C GLN A 108 15.41 -3.39 -21.43
N GLN A 109 14.67 -2.29 -21.57
CA GLN A 109 15.17 -0.92 -21.38
C GLN A 109 15.27 -0.49 -19.91
N GLY A 110 14.84 -1.36 -18.97
CA GLY A 110 15.00 -1.17 -17.52
C GLY A 110 13.73 -0.78 -16.77
N VAL A 111 12.55 -0.76 -17.42
CA VAL A 111 11.27 -0.51 -16.74
C VAL A 111 10.99 -1.60 -15.70
N SER A 112 10.65 -1.21 -14.48
CA SER A 112 10.51 -2.12 -13.32
C SER A 112 9.07 -2.57 -13.05
N GLY A 113 8.06 -1.96 -13.67
CA GLY A 113 6.65 -2.24 -13.43
C GLY A 113 5.73 -1.46 -14.35
N TRP A 114 4.44 -1.76 -14.28
CA TRP A 114 3.46 -1.31 -15.26
C TRP A 114 2.28 -0.61 -14.59
N TRP A 115 1.86 0.49 -15.18
CA TRP A 115 0.59 1.13 -14.92
C TRP A 115 -0.30 0.94 -16.15
N GLY A 116 -1.39 0.19 -16.01
CA GLY A 116 -2.39 0.00 -17.06
C GLY A 116 -3.62 0.85 -16.77
N ASP A 117 -3.83 1.90 -17.54
CA ASP A 117 -4.97 2.80 -17.37
C ASP A 117 -6.07 2.56 -18.42
N LEU A 118 -7.27 3.09 -18.15
CA LEU A 118 -8.44 3.06 -19.05
C LEU A 118 -8.92 1.63 -19.39
N GLY A 119 -8.69 0.69 -18.48
CA GLY A 119 -8.94 -0.74 -18.71
C GLY A 119 -10.39 -1.19 -18.54
N GLU A 120 -11.34 -0.29 -18.27
CA GLU A 120 -12.77 -0.63 -18.10
C GLU A 120 -13.32 -1.51 -19.26
N PRO A 121 -13.01 -1.26 -20.54
CA PRO A 121 -12.35 -0.10 -21.18
C PRO A 121 -13.22 1.16 -21.20
N GLU A 122 -12.61 2.34 -21.05
CA GLU A 122 -13.34 3.62 -20.87
C GLU A 122 -14.34 3.91 -22.00
N VAL A 123 -14.01 3.54 -23.24
CA VAL A 123 -14.95 3.46 -24.36
C VAL A 123 -14.89 2.09 -25.00
N HIS A 124 -16.03 1.40 -25.03
CA HIS A 124 -16.13 0.03 -25.53
C HIS A 124 -17.47 -0.18 -26.27
N PRO A 125 -17.55 0.17 -27.57
CA PRO A 125 -18.81 0.10 -28.32
C PRO A 125 -19.37 -1.33 -28.39
N SER A 126 -20.68 -1.50 -28.18
CA SER A 126 -21.37 -2.81 -28.12
C SER A 126 -21.21 -3.69 -29.37
N ASP A 127 -20.88 -3.10 -30.52
CA ASP A 127 -20.62 -3.80 -31.79
C ASP A 127 -19.14 -4.16 -32.01
N THR A 128 -18.26 -3.89 -31.04
CA THR A 128 -16.86 -4.34 -31.04
C THR A 128 -16.82 -5.83 -30.77
N LEU A 129 -16.08 -6.57 -31.60
CA LEU A 129 -15.98 -8.03 -31.55
C LEU A 129 -14.59 -8.48 -31.07
N HIS A 130 -14.58 -9.35 -30.06
CA HIS A 130 -13.41 -9.98 -29.48
C HIS A 130 -13.37 -11.46 -29.84
N THR A 131 -12.17 -11.96 -30.11
CA THR A 131 -11.96 -13.39 -30.40
C THR A 131 -11.31 -14.06 -29.20
N LEU A 132 -12.02 -15.01 -28.57
CA LEU A 132 -11.52 -15.77 -27.42
C LEU A 132 -10.48 -16.82 -27.86
N SER A 133 -9.78 -17.40 -26.89
CA SER A 133 -8.72 -18.39 -27.14
C SER A 133 -9.20 -19.70 -27.78
N ASP A 134 -10.49 -20.04 -27.66
CA ASP A 134 -11.11 -21.18 -28.35
C ASP A 134 -11.58 -20.84 -29.78
N GLY A 135 -11.35 -19.60 -30.24
CA GLY A 135 -11.75 -19.10 -31.53
C GLY A 135 -13.19 -18.59 -31.61
N SER A 136 -13.97 -18.67 -30.52
CA SER A 136 -15.30 -18.07 -30.47
C SER A 136 -15.21 -16.55 -30.52
N VAL A 137 -16.24 -15.91 -31.10
CA VAL A 137 -16.34 -14.46 -31.22
C VAL A 137 -17.49 -13.97 -30.38
N VAL A 138 -17.21 -13.00 -29.52
CA VAL A 138 -18.17 -12.37 -28.61
C VAL A 138 -18.11 -10.85 -28.78
N ASN A 139 -19.18 -10.16 -28.42
CA ASN A 139 -19.20 -8.71 -28.47
C ASN A 139 -18.71 -8.08 -27.16
N ALA A 140 -18.46 -6.77 -27.20
CA ALA A 140 -18.02 -5.97 -26.06
C ALA A 140 -18.85 -6.18 -24.79
N ASP A 141 -20.19 -6.14 -24.91
CA ASP A 141 -21.10 -6.23 -23.76
C ASP A 141 -20.94 -7.53 -22.97
N ALA A 142 -20.59 -8.64 -23.65
CA ALA A 142 -20.41 -9.94 -23.01
C ALA A 142 -19.14 -10.04 -22.15
N ILE A 143 -18.11 -9.24 -22.45
CA ILE A 143 -16.76 -9.36 -21.88
C ILE A 143 -16.22 -8.07 -21.24
N HIS A 144 -16.99 -6.98 -21.26
CA HIS A 144 -16.58 -5.65 -20.78
C HIS A 144 -15.91 -5.73 -19.39
N ASN A 145 -16.62 -6.28 -18.39
CA ASN A 145 -16.14 -6.35 -17.01
C ASN A 145 -14.93 -7.27 -16.77
N VAL A 146 -14.52 -8.06 -17.76
CA VAL A 146 -13.34 -8.94 -17.67
C VAL A 146 -12.19 -8.51 -18.56
N TYR A 147 -12.29 -7.37 -19.27
CA TYR A 147 -11.21 -6.84 -20.09
C TYR A 147 -9.96 -6.54 -19.26
N GLY A 148 -10.06 -5.64 -18.26
CA GLY A 148 -8.95 -5.31 -17.36
C GLY A 148 -8.43 -6.53 -16.58
N HIS A 149 -9.30 -7.48 -16.25
CA HIS A 149 -8.91 -8.74 -15.62
C HIS A 149 -8.01 -9.60 -16.52
N GLN A 150 -8.40 -9.77 -17.78
CA GLN A 150 -7.64 -10.52 -18.78
C GLN A 150 -6.34 -9.79 -19.14
N TRP A 151 -6.36 -8.45 -19.21
CA TRP A 151 -5.16 -7.65 -19.44
C TRP A 151 -4.15 -7.80 -18.29
N ALA A 152 -4.59 -7.72 -17.03
CA ALA A 152 -3.72 -7.96 -15.87
C ALA A 152 -3.11 -9.37 -15.90
N LYS A 153 -3.90 -10.39 -16.25
CA LYS A 153 -3.40 -11.76 -16.44
C LYS A 153 -2.29 -11.80 -17.49
N MET A 154 -2.53 -11.19 -18.65
CA MET A 154 -1.57 -11.15 -19.75
C MET A 154 -0.25 -10.51 -19.33
N VAL A 155 -0.30 -9.35 -18.67
CA VAL A 155 0.89 -8.63 -18.17
C VAL A 155 1.62 -9.45 -17.10
N PHE A 156 0.88 -10.05 -16.17
CA PHE A 156 1.43 -10.90 -15.10
C PHE A 156 2.18 -12.11 -15.66
N ASP A 157 1.54 -12.88 -16.55
CA ASP A 157 2.13 -14.06 -17.17
C ASP A 157 3.36 -13.69 -18.01
N ASN A 158 3.31 -12.56 -18.72
CA ASN A 158 4.45 -12.07 -19.50
C ASN A 158 5.61 -11.65 -18.59
N GLN A 159 5.34 -10.95 -17.49
CA GLN A 159 6.37 -10.54 -16.53
C GLN A 159 7.07 -11.74 -15.90
N LEU A 160 6.34 -12.79 -15.53
CA LEU A 160 6.92 -14.01 -14.98
C LEU A 160 7.72 -14.82 -16.02
N LYS A 161 7.38 -14.72 -17.32
CA LYS A 161 8.22 -15.30 -18.39
C LYS A 161 9.53 -14.54 -18.54
N MET A 162 9.51 -13.21 -18.42
CA MET A 162 10.70 -12.36 -18.53
C MET A 162 11.62 -12.48 -17.32
N SER A 163 11.05 -12.54 -16.12
CA SER A 163 11.81 -12.58 -14.87
C SER A 163 11.09 -13.45 -13.83
N PRO A 164 11.29 -14.79 -13.87
CA PRO A 164 10.51 -15.74 -13.06
C PRO A 164 10.74 -15.62 -11.55
N ASP A 165 11.84 -15.00 -11.13
CA ASP A 165 12.17 -14.80 -9.71
C ASP A 165 11.82 -13.41 -9.19
N GLN A 166 11.24 -12.52 -10.01
CA GLN A 166 10.85 -11.16 -9.56
C GLN A 166 9.33 -11.03 -9.46
N ARG A 167 8.87 -10.32 -8.43
CA ARG A 167 7.45 -9.99 -8.26
C ARG A 167 7.00 -8.95 -9.29
N PRO A 168 5.94 -9.21 -10.08
CA PRO A 168 5.34 -8.18 -10.93
C PRO A 168 4.73 -7.04 -10.12
N PHE A 169 4.89 -5.81 -10.60
CA PHE A 169 4.13 -4.64 -10.14
C PHE A 169 3.16 -4.20 -11.24
N ILE A 170 1.86 -4.33 -10.98
CA ILE A 170 0.79 -4.08 -11.96
C ILE A 170 -0.26 -3.18 -11.33
N LEU A 171 -0.18 -1.88 -11.61
CA LEU A 171 -1.14 -0.86 -11.18
C LEU A 171 -2.24 -0.76 -12.25
N MET A 172 -3.49 -1.11 -11.96
CA MET A 172 -4.58 -1.07 -12.97
C MET A 172 -5.92 -0.57 -12.38
N ARG A 173 -6.66 0.23 -13.16
CA ARG A 173 -7.87 0.91 -12.68
C ARG A 173 -9.06 -0.02 -12.51
N SER A 174 -9.20 -0.98 -13.43
CA SER A 174 -10.35 -1.87 -13.52
C SER A 174 -9.92 -3.34 -13.56
N GLY A 175 -10.82 -4.20 -13.10
CA GLY A 175 -10.64 -5.64 -13.11
C GLY A 175 -11.94 -6.35 -12.79
N PHE A 176 -11.82 -7.63 -12.44
CA PHE A 176 -12.94 -8.47 -12.01
C PHE A 176 -12.61 -9.17 -10.68
N ALA A 177 -13.61 -9.86 -10.10
CA ALA A 177 -13.38 -10.72 -8.94
C ALA A 177 -12.23 -11.71 -9.21
N GLY A 178 -11.26 -11.74 -8.29
CA GLY A 178 -10.10 -12.60 -8.40
C GLY A 178 -8.90 -12.00 -9.14
N SER A 179 -8.95 -10.73 -9.59
CA SER A 179 -7.80 -10.05 -10.25
C SER A 179 -6.58 -9.90 -9.34
N GLN A 180 -6.76 -9.92 -8.01
CA GLN A 180 -5.66 -9.89 -7.05
C GLN A 180 -4.68 -11.05 -7.23
N ARG A 181 -5.12 -12.19 -7.81
CA ARG A 181 -4.24 -13.34 -8.08
C ARG A 181 -3.19 -13.06 -9.17
N TYR A 182 -3.38 -12.01 -9.95
CA TYR A 182 -2.43 -11.52 -10.95
C TYR A 182 -1.64 -10.32 -10.46
N GLY A 183 -1.61 -10.07 -9.14
CA GLY A 183 -0.85 -8.96 -8.54
C GLY A 183 -1.42 -7.57 -8.87
N MET A 184 -2.69 -7.48 -9.28
CA MET A 184 -3.33 -6.20 -9.57
C MET A 184 -3.41 -5.33 -8.32
N ILE A 185 -2.90 -4.11 -8.43
CA ILE A 185 -2.94 -3.04 -7.43
C ILE A 185 -3.88 -1.95 -7.98
N PRO A 186 -5.12 -1.83 -7.50
CA PRO A 186 -6.04 -0.83 -8.02
C PRO A 186 -5.93 0.50 -7.30
N TRP A 187 -6.40 1.56 -7.95
CA TRP A 187 -6.67 2.85 -7.34
C TRP A 187 -8.10 3.30 -7.66
N THR A 188 -8.61 4.26 -6.90
CA THR A 188 -10.02 4.73 -6.99
C THR A 188 -10.29 5.69 -8.16
N GLY A 189 -9.41 5.74 -9.17
CA GLY A 189 -9.56 6.60 -10.33
C GLY A 189 -9.42 8.09 -10.05
N ASP A 190 -9.88 8.88 -11.03
CA ASP A 190 -9.70 10.32 -11.19
C ASP A 190 -10.52 11.16 -10.20
N VAL A 191 -10.19 11.03 -8.92
CA VAL A 191 -10.89 11.69 -7.81
C VAL A 191 -10.68 13.21 -7.84
N SER A 192 -11.74 13.99 -7.61
CA SER A 192 -11.64 15.46 -7.55
C SER A 192 -10.70 15.93 -6.41
N ARG A 193 -9.99 17.04 -6.64
CA ARG A 193 -9.28 17.80 -5.60
C ARG A 193 -10.24 18.55 -4.67
N SER A 194 -10.99 17.81 -3.87
CA SER A 194 -11.92 18.37 -2.89
C SER A 194 -12.05 17.48 -1.65
N TRP A 195 -12.49 18.06 -0.53
CA TRP A 195 -12.87 17.29 0.66
C TRP A 195 -13.93 16.23 0.38
N GLY A 196 -14.84 16.51 -0.57
CA GLY A 196 -15.81 15.53 -1.06
C GLY A 196 -15.17 14.36 -1.80
N GLY A 197 -13.99 14.56 -2.41
CA GLY A 197 -13.15 13.51 -2.99
C GLY A 197 -12.40 12.69 -1.92
N LEU A 198 -11.88 13.33 -0.86
CA LEU A 198 -11.18 12.64 0.23
C LEU A 198 -12.11 11.81 1.12
N LYS A 199 -13.27 12.36 1.49
CA LYS A 199 -14.21 11.74 2.44
C LYS A 199 -14.57 10.27 2.13
N PRO A 200 -14.91 9.86 0.90
CA PRO A 200 -15.29 8.47 0.61
C PRO A 200 -14.12 7.49 0.51
N GLN A 201 -12.85 7.94 0.59
CA GLN A 201 -11.71 7.07 0.30
C GLN A 201 -11.55 5.92 1.30
N VAL A 202 -11.96 6.12 2.55
CA VAL A 202 -12.01 5.03 3.55
C VAL A 202 -13.04 3.98 3.15
N GLU A 203 -14.26 4.40 2.82
CA GLU A 203 -15.34 3.51 2.38
C GLU A 203 -14.93 2.69 1.16
N LEU A 204 -14.45 3.37 0.10
CA LEU A 204 -14.02 2.74 -1.14
C LEU A 204 -12.90 1.72 -0.90
N SER A 205 -11.91 2.07 -0.08
CA SER A 205 -10.79 1.17 0.24
C SER A 205 -11.26 -0.05 1.03
N LEU A 206 -12.17 0.13 2.00
CA LEU A 206 -12.70 -0.98 2.80
C LEU A 206 -13.57 -1.93 1.97
N GLN A 207 -14.46 -1.40 1.12
CA GLN A 207 -15.29 -2.20 0.22
C GLN A 207 -14.44 -3.08 -0.70
N MET A 208 -13.45 -2.50 -1.36
CA MET A 208 -12.56 -3.24 -2.26
C MET A 208 -11.66 -4.23 -1.50
N SER A 209 -11.20 -3.85 -0.32
CA SER A 209 -10.37 -4.71 0.55
C SER A 209 -11.11 -5.97 1.00
N LEU A 210 -12.38 -5.84 1.41
CA LEU A 210 -13.22 -6.97 1.79
C LEU A 210 -13.47 -7.96 0.64
N LEU A 211 -13.41 -7.47 -0.60
CA LEU A 211 -13.59 -8.26 -1.83
C LEU A 211 -12.27 -8.70 -2.48
N GLY A 212 -11.17 -8.68 -1.72
CA GLY A 212 -9.88 -9.27 -2.10
C GLY A 212 -8.89 -8.29 -2.75
N MET A 213 -9.28 -7.04 -3.02
CA MET A 213 -8.43 -6.02 -3.62
C MET A 213 -7.75 -5.16 -2.52
N ALA A 214 -7.03 -5.80 -1.62
CA ALA A 214 -6.49 -5.20 -0.39
C ALA A 214 -5.43 -4.09 -0.59
N TYR A 215 -4.94 -3.89 -1.82
CA TYR A 215 -4.01 -2.83 -2.19
C TYR A 215 -4.69 -1.59 -2.80
N THR A 216 -6.02 -1.52 -2.75
CA THR A 216 -6.79 -0.36 -3.19
C THR A 216 -6.33 0.89 -2.45
N HIS A 217 -6.10 1.96 -3.21
CA HIS A 217 -5.66 3.26 -2.70
C HIS A 217 -6.25 4.41 -3.52
N SER A 218 -5.99 5.64 -3.08
CA SER A 218 -6.39 6.85 -3.79
C SER A 218 -5.18 7.63 -4.29
N ASP A 219 -5.41 8.47 -5.29
CA ASP A 219 -4.49 9.54 -5.66
C ASP A 219 -4.36 10.53 -4.51
N LEU A 220 -3.26 10.45 -3.75
CA LEU A 220 -3.10 11.25 -2.54
C LEU A 220 -2.99 12.74 -2.90
N GLY A 221 -3.88 13.55 -2.32
CA GLY A 221 -4.00 14.98 -2.62
C GLY A 221 -5.08 15.32 -3.66
N GLY A 222 -5.65 14.32 -4.32
CA GLY A 222 -6.68 14.45 -5.33
C GLY A 222 -6.13 14.72 -6.74
N PHE A 223 -6.81 14.16 -7.75
CA PHE A 223 -6.35 14.15 -9.13
C PHE A 223 -6.97 15.27 -9.98
N ALA A 224 -8.30 15.28 -10.09
CA ALA A 224 -9.01 16.04 -11.10
C ALA A 224 -9.34 17.48 -10.67
N GLY A 225 -9.12 18.42 -11.59
CA GLY A 225 -9.52 19.82 -11.45
C GLY A 225 -8.72 20.57 -10.38
N GLY A 226 -9.37 21.56 -9.77
CA GLY A 226 -8.75 22.48 -8.82
C GLY A 226 -7.96 23.58 -9.54
N GLU A 227 -8.32 24.83 -9.29
CA GLU A 227 -7.57 26.01 -9.78
C GLU A 227 -6.64 26.59 -8.71
N GLN A 228 -6.91 26.28 -7.44
CA GLN A 228 -6.19 26.77 -6.27
C GLN A 228 -5.78 25.59 -5.40
N PHE A 229 -4.58 25.65 -4.83
CA PHE A 229 -4.05 24.63 -3.95
C PHE A 229 -4.69 24.72 -2.55
N ASP A 230 -5.54 23.76 -2.19
CA ASP A 230 -6.02 23.58 -0.82
C ASP A 230 -4.95 22.83 0.00
N GLN A 231 -4.13 23.60 0.70
CA GLN A 231 -3.02 23.08 1.50
C GLN A 231 -3.50 22.17 2.65
N GLU A 232 -4.60 22.50 3.32
CA GLU A 232 -5.08 21.70 4.45
C GLU A 232 -5.56 20.34 3.96
N MET A 233 -6.40 20.32 2.93
CA MET A 233 -6.89 19.09 2.31
C MET A 233 -5.74 18.20 1.85
N TYR A 234 -4.76 18.78 1.15
CA TYR A 234 -3.58 18.05 0.68
C TYR A 234 -2.82 17.41 1.84
N ILE A 235 -2.54 18.17 2.91
CA ILE A 235 -1.86 17.63 4.10
C ILE A 235 -2.66 16.50 4.73
N ARG A 236 -3.98 16.65 4.90
CA ARG A 236 -4.83 15.60 5.49
C ARG A 236 -4.87 14.34 4.64
N TRP A 237 -4.93 14.48 3.32
CA TRP A 237 -4.93 13.34 2.40
C TRP A 237 -3.61 12.56 2.47
N LEU A 238 -2.48 13.25 2.51
CA LEU A 238 -1.16 12.61 2.59
C LEU A 238 -0.84 12.04 3.99
N GLN A 239 -1.46 12.59 5.06
CA GLN A 239 -1.47 11.97 6.38
C GLN A 239 -2.23 10.64 6.38
N TYR A 240 -3.46 10.63 5.84
CA TYR A 240 -4.23 9.40 5.59
C TYR A 240 -3.42 8.40 4.75
N GLY A 241 -2.71 8.92 3.75
CA GLY A 241 -1.76 8.18 2.89
C GLY A 241 -0.79 7.26 3.64
N VAL A 242 -0.33 7.61 4.84
CA VAL A 242 0.61 6.75 5.59
C VAL A 242 0.00 5.41 6.00
N PHE A 243 -1.31 5.41 6.27
CA PHE A 243 -2.05 4.27 6.82
C PHE A 243 -3.00 3.64 5.79
N GLN A 244 -2.67 3.77 4.50
CA GLN A 244 -3.35 3.06 3.41
C GLN A 244 -2.33 2.20 2.62
N PRO A 245 -2.76 1.31 1.71
CA PRO A 245 -1.87 0.33 1.11
C PRO A 245 -0.69 0.87 0.28
N ILE A 246 -0.89 1.89 -0.56
CA ILE A 246 0.11 2.36 -1.54
C ILE A 246 0.32 3.87 -1.47
N TYR A 247 1.50 4.33 -1.05
CA TYR A 247 1.75 5.78 -0.86
C TYR A 247 2.07 6.47 -2.21
N ARG A 248 1.03 6.90 -2.92
CA ARG A 248 1.16 7.52 -4.26
C ARG A 248 0.37 8.84 -4.38
N PRO A 249 1.00 9.99 -4.12
CA PRO A 249 0.49 11.28 -4.57
C PRO A 249 0.55 11.34 -6.10
N HIS A 250 -0.55 11.73 -6.72
CA HIS A 250 -0.68 11.77 -8.18
C HIS A 250 -1.83 12.69 -8.58
N ALA A 251 -1.66 13.46 -9.65
CA ALA A 251 -2.67 14.39 -10.12
C ALA A 251 -2.34 14.97 -11.51
N GLN A 252 -3.28 15.75 -12.06
CA GLN A 252 -3.03 16.66 -13.18
C GLN A 252 -1.94 17.70 -12.81
N ASP A 253 -1.08 18.05 -13.76
CA ASP A 253 0.16 18.81 -13.54
C ASP A 253 -0.01 20.29 -13.16
N ASN A 254 -1.22 20.85 -13.36
CA ASN A 254 -1.53 22.25 -13.06
C ASN A 254 -1.32 22.61 -11.58
N ILE A 255 -1.34 21.61 -10.68
CA ILE A 255 -0.90 21.71 -9.30
C ILE A 255 -0.03 20.49 -9.03
N ALA A 256 1.22 20.68 -8.61
CA ALA A 256 2.13 19.56 -8.36
C ALA A 256 1.57 18.62 -7.28
N PRO A 257 1.53 17.29 -7.52
CA PRO A 257 1.11 16.33 -6.49
C PRO A 257 2.23 15.96 -5.51
N GLU A 258 3.50 16.12 -5.86
CA GLU A 258 4.62 15.64 -5.03
C GLU A 258 4.97 16.62 -3.90
N VAL A 259 5.10 16.08 -2.68
CA VAL A 259 5.40 16.84 -1.46
C VAL A 259 6.57 17.80 -1.60
N VAL A 260 7.59 17.40 -2.36
CA VAL A 260 8.84 18.14 -2.53
C VAL A 260 8.67 19.49 -3.22
N PHE A 261 7.54 19.73 -3.90
CA PHE A 261 7.26 20.98 -4.63
C PHE A 261 6.40 21.98 -3.86
N HIS A 262 5.97 21.65 -2.64
CA HIS A 262 5.17 22.55 -1.81
C HIS A 262 6.02 23.37 -0.84
N ASP A 263 5.38 24.30 -0.11
CA ASP A 263 6.08 25.13 0.86
C ASP A 263 6.73 24.32 2.00
N LYS A 264 7.65 24.99 2.71
CA LYS A 264 8.44 24.39 3.78
C LYS A 264 7.58 23.82 4.91
N ARG A 265 6.44 24.44 5.24
CA ARG A 265 5.56 23.98 6.31
C ARG A 265 4.89 22.67 5.90
N THR A 266 4.32 22.58 4.70
CA THR A 266 3.76 21.34 4.14
C THR A 266 4.81 20.23 4.14
N GLN A 267 6.01 20.53 3.62
CA GLN A 267 7.10 19.56 3.58
C GLN A 267 7.51 19.08 4.98
N ASP A 268 7.63 19.97 5.96
CA ASP A 268 8.07 19.63 7.32
C ASP A 268 7.05 18.78 8.08
N ILE A 269 5.76 19.02 7.85
CA ILE A 269 4.68 18.18 8.37
C ILE A 269 4.77 16.80 7.71
N LEU A 270 4.68 16.73 6.39
CA LEU A 270 4.55 15.48 5.66
C LEU A 270 5.82 14.63 5.66
N ARG A 271 7.02 15.23 5.78
CA ARG A 271 8.28 14.48 5.94
C ARG A 271 8.25 13.56 7.15
N LYS A 272 7.62 13.96 8.26
CA LYS A 272 7.49 13.11 9.47
C LYS A 272 6.62 11.88 9.18
N TYR A 273 5.52 12.09 8.46
CA TYR A 273 4.59 11.04 8.05
C TYR A 273 5.20 10.08 7.02
N ILE A 274 5.92 10.60 6.03
CA ILE A 274 6.64 9.78 5.03
C ILE A 274 7.71 8.94 5.71
N LYS A 275 8.52 9.53 6.61
CA LYS A 275 9.50 8.77 7.40
C LYS A 275 8.83 7.67 8.21
N LEU A 276 7.73 7.99 8.91
CA LEU A 276 6.95 6.99 9.65
C LEU A 276 6.50 5.82 8.75
N ARG A 277 6.07 6.09 7.52
CA ARG A 277 5.70 5.03 6.56
C ARG A 277 6.87 4.07 6.29
N TYR A 278 8.09 4.60 6.16
CA TYR A 278 9.31 3.80 5.99
C TYR A 278 9.74 3.09 7.27
N ASN A 279 9.68 3.77 8.43
CA ASN A 279 10.00 3.14 9.71
C ASN A 279 9.08 1.94 9.97
N LEU A 280 7.80 2.04 9.59
CA LEU A 280 6.79 0.98 9.71
C LEU A 280 6.91 -0.13 8.64
N LEU A 281 7.92 -0.15 7.77
CA LEU A 281 8.05 -1.19 6.74
C LEU A 281 7.97 -2.63 7.30
N PRO A 282 8.61 -3.00 8.42
CA PRO A 282 8.44 -4.33 9.01
C PRO A 282 6.99 -4.67 9.37
N TYR A 283 6.28 -3.70 9.95
CA TYR A 283 4.86 -3.85 10.30
C TYR A 283 3.99 -3.96 9.04
N ASN A 284 4.14 -3.03 8.10
CA ASN A 284 3.36 -2.96 6.86
C ASN A 284 3.59 -4.20 5.97
N TYR A 285 4.83 -4.67 5.89
CA TYR A 285 5.20 -5.83 5.10
C TYR A 285 4.71 -7.14 5.73
N THR A 286 4.62 -7.19 7.06
CA THR A 286 3.91 -8.26 7.77
C THR A 286 2.41 -8.27 7.43
N LEU A 287 1.76 -7.10 7.30
CA LEU A 287 0.36 -7.05 6.83
C LEU A 287 0.22 -7.57 5.40
N ALA A 288 1.16 -7.22 4.52
CA ALA A 288 1.22 -7.74 3.15
C ALA A 288 1.38 -9.28 3.12
N TYR A 289 2.22 -9.84 4.00
CA TYR A 289 2.34 -11.29 4.19
C TYR A 289 1.02 -11.94 4.65
N GLN A 290 0.35 -11.36 5.65
CA GLN A 290 -0.96 -11.83 6.11
C GLN A 290 -2.00 -11.82 4.98
N ASN A 291 -2.03 -10.75 4.18
CA ASN A 291 -2.89 -10.65 3.01
C ASN A 291 -2.57 -11.75 1.97
N SER A 292 -1.29 -11.96 1.67
CA SER A 292 -0.88 -12.98 0.68
C SER A 292 -1.21 -14.42 1.10
N THR A 293 -1.25 -14.70 2.40
CA THR A 293 -1.44 -16.06 2.93
C THR A 293 -2.87 -16.37 3.36
N THR A 294 -3.66 -15.35 3.72
CA THR A 294 -5.03 -15.56 4.24
C THR A 294 -6.10 -14.69 3.58
N GLY A 295 -5.70 -13.71 2.76
CA GLY A 295 -6.60 -12.69 2.19
C GLY A 295 -7.02 -11.61 3.19
N MET A 296 -6.47 -11.60 4.41
CA MET A 296 -6.74 -10.59 5.42
C MET A 296 -6.29 -9.20 4.94
N PRO A 297 -7.19 -8.22 4.79
CA PRO A 297 -6.81 -6.92 4.24
C PRO A 297 -5.92 -6.11 5.19
N LEU A 298 -5.19 -5.16 4.61
CA LEU A 298 -4.31 -4.25 5.36
C LEU A 298 -5.14 -3.21 6.13
N MET A 299 -6.08 -2.56 5.43
CA MET A 299 -7.14 -1.75 6.03
C MET A 299 -8.31 -2.66 6.42
N ARG A 300 -8.72 -2.63 7.68
CA ARG A 300 -9.78 -3.51 8.21
C ARG A 300 -10.90 -2.66 8.78
N PRO A 301 -12.16 -2.99 8.49
CA PRO A 301 -13.29 -2.23 9.01
C PRO A 301 -13.43 -2.46 10.51
N LEU A 302 -14.01 -1.50 11.22
CA LEU A 302 -14.22 -1.60 12.67
C LEU A 302 -15.08 -2.80 13.08
N PHE A 303 -15.97 -3.26 12.20
CA PHE A 303 -16.82 -4.42 12.49
C PHE A 303 -16.05 -5.75 12.60
N PHE A 304 -14.73 -5.80 12.32
CA PHE A 304 -13.88 -6.98 12.56
C PHE A 304 -13.57 -7.24 14.04
N GLU A 305 -13.81 -6.27 14.93
CA GLU A 305 -13.50 -6.40 16.35
C GLU A 305 -14.34 -7.52 17.01
N LYS A 306 -13.66 -8.43 17.72
CA LYS A 306 -14.21 -9.73 18.18
C LYS A 306 -15.43 -9.61 19.08
N GLU A 307 -15.54 -8.54 19.86
CA GLU A 307 -16.67 -8.34 20.76
C GLU A 307 -18.01 -8.12 20.02
N LEU A 308 -17.98 -7.81 18.71
CA LEU A 308 -19.19 -7.78 17.88
C LEU A 308 -19.83 -9.14 17.63
N GLU A 309 -19.03 -10.21 17.65
CA GLU A 309 -19.55 -11.58 17.52
C GLU A 309 -20.45 -11.94 18.73
N GLN A 310 -20.20 -11.32 19.89
CA GLN A 310 -21.00 -11.47 21.11
C GLN A 310 -22.19 -10.49 21.16
N GLU A 311 -22.04 -9.27 20.66
CA GLU A 311 -23.13 -8.27 20.61
C GLU A 311 -24.18 -8.55 19.50
N LEU A 312 -23.80 -9.15 18.37
CA LEU A 312 -24.75 -9.58 17.34
C LEU A 312 -25.69 -10.70 17.83
N GLY A 313 -25.32 -11.39 18.91
CA GLY A 313 -26.22 -12.29 19.66
C GLY A 313 -27.34 -11.55 20.39
N ASN A 314 -27.13 -10.28 20.75
CA ASN A 314 -28.10 -9.35 21.33
C ASN A 314 -28.67 -8.42 20.25
N LYS A 315 -29.40 -9.03 19.30
CA LYS A 315 -30.20 -8.42 18.22
C LYS A 315 -30.52 -6.92 18.39
N GLY A 316 -29.99 -6.08 17.50
CA GLY A 316 -30.60 -4.79 17.21
C GLY A 316 -29.80 -3.83 16.35
N ASP A 317 -28.51 -3.66 16.60
CA ASP A 317 -27.76 -2.55 16.03
C ASP A 317 -26.71 -3.00 15.00
N LEU A 318 -27.04 -2.84 13.72
CA LEU A 318 -26.13 -3.10 12.59
C LEU A 318 -25.39 -1.82 12.15
N THR A 319 -25.53 -0.69 12.85
CA THR A 319 -24.93 0.59 12.43
C THR A 319 -23.40 0.56 12.42
N ILE A 320 -22.77 -0.41 13.08
CA ILE A 320 -21.33 -0.63 12.99
C ILE A 320 -20.85 -0.97 11.57
N PHE A 321 -21.70 -1.58 10.74
CA PHE A 321 -21.41 -1.83 9.33
C PHE A 321 -21.40 -0.54 8.51
N ASP A 322 -22.05 0.52 9.00
CA ASP A 322 -22.09 1.83 8.36
C ASP A 322 -20.83 2.67 8.69
N ASN A 323 -19.95 2.18 9.58
CA ASN A 323 -18.74 2.92 9.94
C ASN A 323 -17.71 2.87 8.81
N ALA A 324 -17.60 3.99 8.10
CA ALA A 324 -16.52 4.29 7.16
C ALA A 324 -15.72 5.54 7.55
N SER A 325 -15.83 6.00 8.80
CA SER A 325 -15.09 7.17 9.31
C SER A 325 -13.77 6.78 9.95
N SER A 326 -13.68 5.56 10.48
CA SER A 326 -12.48 5.02 11.13
C SER A 326 -12.22 3.60 10.65
N TYR A 327 -10.96 3.18 10.68
CA TYR A 327 -10.55 1.83 10.30
C TYR A 327 -9.33 1.38 11.07
N LEU A 328 -9.13 0.08 11.13
CA LEU A 328 -7.91 -0.50 11.68
C LEU A 328 -6.85 -0.64 10.58
N TRP A 329 -5.64 -0.15 10.84
CA TRP A 329 -4.48 -0.42 10.02
C TRP A 329 -3.70 -1.60 10.63
N GLY A 330 -3.95 -2.80 10.09
CA GLY A 330 -3.58 -4.05 10.74
C GLY A 330 -4.31 -4.26 12.08
N ASN A 331 -3.63 -4.83 13.08
CA ASN A 331 -4.21 -5.06 14.41
C ASN A 331 -3.87 -3.96 15.43
N ALA A 332 -2.80 -3.20 15.19
CA ALA A 332 -2.23 -2.28 16.18
C ALA A 332 -2.91 -0.91 16.19
N PHE A 333 -3.21 -0.35 15.02
CA PHE A 333 -3.60 1.05 14.87
C PHE A 333 -5.09 1.20 14.57
N LEU A 334 -5.76 2.11 15.26
CA LEU A 334 -7.05 2.67 14.88
C LEU A 334 -6.82 4.07 14.31
N VAL A 335 -7.25 4.28 13.07
CA VAL A 335 -7.01 5.51 12.30
C VAL A 335 -8.34 6.18 11.98
N THR A 336 -8.43 7.48 12.25
CA THR A 336 -9.60 8.30 11.91
C THR A 336 -9.14 9.50 11.08
N PRO A 337 -9.24 9.43 9.75
CA PRO A 337 -8.88 10.55 8.88
C PRO A 337 -9.69 11.82 9.18
N VAL A 338 -9.03 12.97 9.06
CA VAL A 338 -9.72 14.28 9.08
C VAL A 338 -10.14 14.59 7.65
N VAL A 339 -11.46 14.62 7.41
CA VAL A 339 -12.05 14.69 6.06
C VAL A 339 -12.88 15.96 5.81
N SER A 340 -12.69 16.98 6.65
CA SER A 340 -13.27 18.31 6.52
C SER A 340 -12.24 19.36 6.97
N ALA A 341 -12.33 20.57 6.41
CA ALA A 341 -11.50 21.71 6.79
C ALA A 341 -11.80 22.20 8.22
N ASP A 342 -10.81 22.84 8.84
CA ASP A 342 -10.93 23.54 10.13
C ASP A 342 -11.44 22.68 11.32
N VAL A 343 -11.26 21.36 11.24
CA VAL A 343 -11.64 20.43 12.31
C VAL A 343 -10.59 20.45 13.43
N SER A 344 -11.03 20.67 14.66
CA SER A 344 -10.18 20.67 15.86
C SER A 344 -10.26 19.39 16.69
N SER A 345 -11.26 18.53 16.44
CA SER A 345 -11.39 17.21 17.03
C SER A 345 -12.28 16.30 16.18
N VAL A 346 -12.02 14.99 16.20
CA VAL A 346 -12.88 13.97 15.58
C VAL A 346 -13.54 13.10 16.64
N ALA A 347 -14.80 12.74 16.41
CA ALA A 347 -15.48 11.72 17.19
C ALA A 347 -15.03 10.33 16.71
N ILE A 348 -14.68 9.45 17.64
CA ILE A 348 -14.20 8.10 17.37
C ILE A 348 -15.00 7.13 18.24
N ASP A 349 -15.71 6.21 17.60
CA ASP A 349 -16.31 5.06 18.28
C ASP A 349 -15.19 4.06 18.60
N LEU A 350 -14.73 4.09 19.84
CA LEU A 350 -13.53 3.38 20.25
C LEU A 350 -13.90 1.94 20.63
N PRO A 351 -13.34 0.91 19.95
CA PRO A 351 -13.64 -0.48 20.29
C PRO A 351 -13.22 -0.84 21.72
N VAL A 352 -13.80 -1.91 22.25
CA VAL A 352 -13.48 -2.45 23.58
C VAL A 352 -11.97 -2.61 23.76
N GLY A 353 -11.49 -2.37 24.99
CA GLY A 353 -10.09 -2.50 25.36
C GLY A 353 -9.46 -1.18 25.76
N VAL A 354 -8.14 -1.14 25.79
CA VAL A 354 -7.36 0.06 26.13
C VAL A 354 -6.63 0.54 24.88
N TRP A 355 -6.66 1.85 24.66
CA TRP A 355 -6.04 2.49 23.51
C TRP A 355 -5.16 3.66 23.95
N PHE A 356 -4.05 3.86 23.26
CA PHE A 356 -3.07 4.90 23.54
C PHE A 356 -2.96 5.86 22.36
N ASP A 357 -2.88 7.15 22.65
CA ASP A 357 -2.60 8.15 21.62
C ASP A 357 -1.21 7.95 21.00
N TYR A 358 -1.15 7.70 19.70
CA TYR A 358 0.10 7.34 19.03
C TYR A 358 1.08 8.52 18.93
N PHE A 359 0.57 9.70 18.58
CA PHE A 359 1.38 10.90 18.34
C PHE A 359 1.59 11.74 19.60
N ALA A 360 1.58 11.11 20.77
CA ALA A 360 1.89 11.79 22.02
C ALA A 360 3.27 12.45 21.97
N ASN A 361 3.42 13.57 22.70
CA ASN A 361 4.70 14.24 22.83
C ASN A 361 5.71 13.25 23.44
N LYS A 362 6.91 13.13 22.86
CA LYS A 362 7.94 12.17 23.32
C LYS A 362 8.34 12.37 24.80
N ASN A 363 8.08 13.55 25.36
CA ASN A 363 8.38 13.90 26.75
C ASN A 363 7.16 13.84 27.69
N GLU A 364 6.05 13.24 27.24
CA GLU A 364 4.82 13.10 28.01
C GLU A 364 4.30 11.67 27.89
N PRO A 365 3.56 11.15 28.89
CA PRO A 365 2.97 9.82 28.77
C PRO A 365 1.94 9.83 27.65
N SER A 366 1.89 8.74 26.87
CA SER A 366 0.83 8.57 25.89
C SER A 366 -0.53 8.59 26.60
N LYS A 367 -1.43 9.47 26.18
CA LYS A 367 -2.76 9.55 26.78
C LYS A 367 -3.49 8.24 26.54
N LYS A 368 -3.94 7.63 27.64
CA LYS A 368 -4.70 6.37 27.65
C LYS A 368 -6.20 6.64 27.56
N TYR A 369 -6.90 5.85 26.77
CA TYR A 369 -8.35 5.86 26.59
C TYR A 369 -8.92 4.47 26.86
N GLN A 370 -10.02 4.42 27.59
CA GLN A 370 -10.82 3.21 27.74
C GLN A 370 -11.77 3.10 26.55
N GLY A 371 -11.86 1.92 25.94
CA GLY A 371 -12.76 1.62 24.85
C GLY A 371 -14.23 1.44 25.25
N ASN A 372 -15.04 0.99 24.30
CA ASN A 372 -16.49 0.83 24.42
C ASN A 372 -17.24 2.15 24.66
N GLN A 373 -16.77 3.21 24.02
CA GLN A 373 -17.39 4.53 24.11
C GLN A 373 -16.97 5.38 22.90
N THR A 374 -17.75 6.41 22.61
CA THR A 374 -17.34 7.46 21.69
C THR A 374 -16.46 8.46 22.43
N ILE A 375 -15.26 8.74 21.90
CA ILE A 375 -14.39 9.79 22.41
C ILE A 375 -14.23 10.91 21.40
N ASN A 376 -13.92 12.12 21.87
CA ASN A 376 -13.47 13.21 21.01
C ASN A 376 -11.94 13.33 21.09
N LEU A 377 -11.25 13.01 20.00
CA LEU A 377 -9.79 13.08 19.92
C LEU A 377 -9.37 14.39 19.25
N PRO A 378 -8.63 15.28 19.94
CA PRO A 378 -8.16 16.53 19.36
C PRO A 378 -7.22 16.30 18.17
N THR A 379 -7.31 17.18 17.17
CA THR A 379 -6.41 17.20 16.00
C THR A 379 -5.87 18.61 15.78
N SER A 380 -4.70 18.68 15.14
CA SER A 380 -4.16 19.89 14.53
C SER A 380 -3.69 19.56 13.12
N LEU A 381 -3.31 20.56 12.32
CA LEU A 381 -2.80 20.33 10.97
C LEU A 381 -1.61 19.36 10.96
N GLU A 382 -0.77 19.39 12.00
CA GLU A 382 0.42 18.55 12.15
C GLU A 382 0.08 17.12 12.63
N ARG A 383 -1.14 16.87 13.12
CA ARG A 383 -1.49 15.65 13.87
C ARG A 383 -2.73 14.94 13.33
N LEU A 384 -2.52 13.77 12.75
CA LEU A 384 -3.57 12.81 12.41
C LEU A 384 -4.07 12.08 13.68
N PRO A 385 -5.38 11.95 13.91
CA PRO A 385 -5.95 11.09 14.94
C PRO A 385 -5.60 9.62 14.72
N VAL A 386 -4.67 9.08 15.54
CA VAL A 386 -4.26 7.67 15.52
C VAL A 386 -4.11 7.16 16.94
N LEU A 387 -4.73 6.01 17.21
CA LEU A 387 -4.62 5.30 18.48
C LEU A 387 -3.95 3.94 18.27
N VAL A 388 -3.19 3.49 19.28
CA VAL A 388 -2.59 2.16 19.33
C VAL A 388 -3.25 1.32 20.41
N ARG A 389 -3.58 0.07 20.08
CA ARG A 389 -4.16 -0.88 21.04
C ARG A 389 -3.15 -1.31 22.10
N ALA A 390 -3.59 -1.44 23.34
CA ALA A 390 -2.82 -2.14 24.37
C ALA A 390 -2.48 -3.57 23.93
N GLY A 391 -1.28 -4.03 24.27
CA GLY A 391 -0.73 -5.31 23.83
C GLY A 391 -0.11 -5.29 22.43
N ALA A 392 -0.18 -4.18 21.69
CA ALA A 392 0.39 -4.12 20.35
C ALA A 392 1.92 -4.17 20.39
N PHE A 393 2.51 -5.06 19.58
CA PHE A 393 3.88 -5.00 19.15
C PHE A 393 3.96 -4.29 17.79
N ILE A 394 4.85 -3.31 17.67
CA ILE A 394 5.07 -2.55 16.43
C ILE A 394 6.57 -2.54 16.13
N PRO A 395 7.05 -3.40 15.21
CA PRO A 395 8.44 -3.37 14.75
C PRO A 395 8.67 -2.19 13.80
N MET A 396 9.81 -1.53 13.98
CA MET A 396 10.24 -0.40 13.17
C MET A 396 11.74 -0.45 12.89
N ILE A 397 12.12 0.15 11.76
CA ILE A 397 13.52 0.43 11.38
C ILE A 397 13.82 1.93 11.43
N ASP A 398 15.11 2.26 11.36
CA ASP A 398 15.59 3.64 11.23
C ASP A 398 15.16 4.29 9.91
N ASP A 399 15.35 5.60 9.80
CA ASP A 399 15.06 6.35 8.58
C ASP A 399 15.93 5.86 7.41
N ILE A 400 15.27 5.54 6.29
CA ILE A 400 15.90 5.18 5.02
C ILE A 400 15.34 6.05 3.87
N GLN A 401 16.06 6.12 2.75
CA GLN A 401 15.63 6.90 1.57
C GLN A 401 14.90 6.04 0.53
N SER A 402 15.31 4.76 0.40
CA SER A 402 14.69 3.79 -0.50
C SER A 402 14.60 2.43 0.18
N THR A 403 13.65 1.60 -0.23
CA THR A 403 13.55 0.19 0.22
C THR A 403 14.74 -0.65 -0.23
N GLN A 404 15.59 -0.16 -1.15
CA GLN A 404 16.89 -0.76 -1.44
C GLN A 404 17.81 -0.79 -0.21
N ASP A 405 17.69 0.21 0.67
CA ASP A 405 18.48 0.36 1.90
C ASP A 405 17.80 -0.27 3.12
N TYR A 406 16.71 -1.02 2.91
CA TYR A 406 16.00 -1.71 3.98
C TYR A 406 16.93 -2.71 4.68
N ASP A 407 17.09 -2.54 5.98
CA ASP A 407 17.92 -3.39 6.84
C ASP A 407 17.27 -3.53 8.22
N THR A 408 17.11 -4.77 8.69
CA THR A 408 16.58 -5.09 10.01
C THR A 408 17.65 -5.54 11.00
N SER A 409 18.94 -5.39 10.65
CA SER A 409 20.05 -5.59 11.57
C SER A 409 19.93 -4.69 12.80
N LYS A 410 19.28 -3.54 12.68
CA LYS A 410 18.79 -2.71 13.79
C LYS A 410 17.27 -2.73 13.78
N LEU A 411 16.67 -3.20 14.87
CA LEU A 411 15.22 -3.34 14.97
C LEU A 411 14.71 -2.72 16.26
N THR A 412 13.83 -1.73 16.12
CA THR A 412 13.12 -1.14 17.25
C THR A 412 11.76 -1.80 17.40
N LEU A 413 11.51 -2.47 18.53
CA LEU A 413 10.25 -3.12 18.83
C LEU A 413 9.51 -2.30 19.89
N HIS A 414 8.46 -1.60 19.49
CA HIS A 414 7.57 -0.94 20.44
C HIS A 414 6.55 -1.94 21.00
N TYR A 415 6.34 -1.95 22.32
CA TYR A 415 5.29 -2.70 22.99
C TYR A 415 4.44 -1.78 23.86
N TYR A 416 3.12 -1.76 23.66
CA TYR A 416 2.19 -0.93 24.42
C TYR A 416 1.61 -1.70 25.61
N ALA A 417 2.28 -1.68 26.75
CA ALA A 417 1.88 -2.47 27.91
C ALA A 417 0.62 -1.90 28.59
N ASP A 418 -0.27 -2.78 29.04
CA ASP A 418 -1.33 -2.42 29.98
C ASP A 418 -1.75 -3.63 30.80
N ASN A 419 -2.15 -3.42 32.05
CA ASN A 419 -2.62 -4.49 32.92
C ASN A 419 -3.92 -5.14 32.43
N SER A 420 -4.67 -4.49 31.52
CA SER A 420 -5.83 -5.11 30.88
C SER A 420 -5.46 -6.24 29.91
N VAL A 421 -4.20 -6.38 29.52
CA VAL A 421 -3.72 -7.38 28.57
C VAL A 421 -2.76 -8.34 29.27
N ALA A 422 -3.28 -9.51 29.66
CA ALA A 422 -2.50 -10.55 30.34
C ALA A 422 -1.46 -11.21 29.41
N SER A 423 -1.80 -11.38 28.13
CA SER A 423 -0.92 -11.95 27.13
C SER A 423 -1.13 -11.28 25.77
N ALA A 424 -0.05 -11.09 25.02
CA ALA A 424 -0.09 -10.60 23.66
C ALA A 424 0.91 -11.36 22.79
N ASP A 425 0.59 -11.51 21.50
CA ASP A 425 1.43 -12.20 20.53
C ASP A 425 1.48 -11.42 19.22
N TYR A 426 2.62 -11.44 18.56
CA TYR A 426 2.84 -10.83 17.26
C TYR A 426 3.89 -11.62 16.49
N GLU A 427 3.69 -11.74 15.19
CA GLU A 427 4.63 -12.34 14.28
C GLU A 427 5.03 -11.30 13.24
N MET A 428 6.34 -11.10 13.05
CA MET A 428 6.92 -10.27 11.99
C MET A 428 7.43 -11.18 10.88
N TYR A 429 7.02 -10.91 9.64
CA TYR A 429 7.51 -11.59 8.45
C TYR A 429 8.69 -10.85 7.84
N GLU A 430 9.72 -11.60 7.42
CA GLU A 430 10.85 -11.05 6.67
C GLU A 430 11.39 -12.02 5.62
N ASP A 431 11.67 -11.47 4.43
CA ASP A 431 12.36 -12.13 3.32
C ASP A 431 13.24 -11.10 2.58
N ASP A 432 13.69 -11.40 1.37
CA ASP A 432 14.53 -10.49 0.57
C ASP A 432 13.77 -9.33 -0.11
N GLY A 433 12.44 -9.25 0.07
CA GLY A 433 11.56 -8.22 -0.49
C GLY A 433 11.32 -8.30 -2.00
N LYS A 434 11.92 -9.27 -2.71
CA LYS A 434 12.02 -9.28 -4.19
C LYS A 434 11.58 -10.59 -4.81
N THR A 435 11.95 -11.71 -4.18
CA THR A 435 11.78 -13.05 -4.75
C THR A 435 10.30 -13.38 -4.91
N TYR A 436 9.89 -13.70 -6.14
CA TYR A 436 8.57 -14.27 -6.42
C TYR A 436 8.45 -15.64 -5.75
N GLN A 437 7.32 -15.86 -5.06
CA GLN A 437 7.02 -17.08 -4.30
C GLN A 437 8.06 -17.42 -3.21
N ALA A 438 8.58 -16.41 -2.51
CA ALA A 438 9.54 -16.62 -1.41
C ALA A 438 8.96 -17.52 -0.30
N ILE A 439 7.64 -17.43 -0.03
CA ILE A 439 6.94 -18.25 0.97
C ILE A 439 6.95 -19.73 0.57
N GLU A 440 6.53 -20.04 -0.65
CA GLU A 440 6.47 -21.40 -1.18
C GLU A 440 7.88 -22.02 -1.31
N LYS A 441 8.88 -21.20 -1.64
CA LYS A 441 10.29 -21.58 -1.67
C LYS A 441 10.90 -21.73 -0.27
N GLY A 442 10.21 -21.30 0.79
CA GLY A 442 10.69 -21.33 2.17
C GLY A 442 11.85 -20.35 2.45
N LEU A 443 11.99 -19.31 1.63
CA LEU A 443 13.05 -18.30 1.67
C LEU A 443 12.62 -17.08 2.51
N PHE A 444 12.38 -17.30 3.79
CA PHE A 444 11.93 -16.27 4.73
C PHE A 444 12.27 -16.67 6.17
N GLU A 445 12.09 -15.73 7.09
CA GLU A 445 11.99 -15.98 8.52
C GLU A 445 10.73 -15.34 9.13
N LEU A 446 10.31 -15.88 10.26
CA LEU A 446 9.25 -15.34 11.09
C LEU A 446 9.82 -15.05 12.46
N LEU A 447 9.79 -13.78 12.88
CA LEU A 447 10.17 -13.37 14.23
C LEU A 447 8.90 -13.31 15.08
N HIS A 448 8.86 -14.11 16.12
CA HIS A 448 7.72 -14.18 17.04
C HIS A 448 8.03 -13.41 18.31
N PHE A 449 7.14 -12.50 18.67
CA PHE A 449 7.20 -11.72 19.90
C PHE A 449 5.97 -12.04 20.73
N SER A 450 6.16 -12.35 22.01
CA SER A 450 5.04 -12.50 22.94
C SER A 450 5.28 -11.78 24.24
N ALA A 451 4.24 -11.19 24.82
CA ALA A 451 4.26 -10.58 26.13
C ALA A 451 3.36 -11.36 27.08
N ASN A 452 3.79 -11.50 28.33
CA ASN A 452 3.00 -12.04 29.41
C ASN A 452 3.11 -11.10 30.62
N GLN A 453 1.97 -10.54 31.04
CA GLN A 453 1.85 -9.68 32.20
C GLN A 453 1.27 -10.50 33.36
N GLN A 454 2.03 -10.64 34.44
CA GLN A 454 1.59 -11.31 35.66
C GLN A 454 1.96 -10.45 36.87
N GLN A 455 0.96 -9.89 37.55
CA GLN A 455 1.15 -9.00 38.69
C GLN A 455 2.11 -7.85 38.34
N GLN A 456 3.26 -7.75 39.02
CA GLN A 456 4.30 -6.74 38.78
C GLN A 456 5.38 -7.21 37.78
N HIS A 457 5.21 -8.36 37.13
CA HIS A 457 6.17 -8.89 36.19
C HIS A 457 5.64 -8.82 34.75
N LEU A 458 6.41 -8.18 33.88
CA LEU A 458 6.23 -8.24 32.43
C LEU A 458 7.33 -9.10 31.83
N THR A 459 6.96 -10.10 31.03
CA THR A 459 7.91 -10.93 30.30
C THR A 459 7.67 -10.80 28.80
N ILE A 460 8.69 -10.43 28.03
CA ILE A 460 8.66 -10.37 26.57
C ILE A 460 9.59 -11.46 26.02
N ASN A 461 9.04 -12.41 25.27
CA ASN A 461 9.80 -13.48 24.62
C ASN A 461 9.98 -13.16 23.15
N LEU A 462 11.20 -13.37 22.64
CA LEU A 462 11.53 -13.26 21.23
C LEU A 462 12.02 -14.63 20.75
N ASN A 463 11.48 -15.08 19.63
CA ASN A 463 11.88 -16.33 19.00
C ASN A 463 11.85 -16.21 17.47
N ARG A 464 12.48 -17.15 16.77
CA ARG A 464 12.55 -17.16 15.29
C ARG A 464 12.14 -18.52 14.74
N LYS A 465 11.42 -18.52 13.63
CA LYS A 465 11.13 -19.69 12.78
C LYS A 465 11.51 -19.40 11.33
N GLY A 466 11.51 -20.43 10.49
CA GLY A 466 11.86 -20.34 9.07
C GLY A 466 13.32 -20.65 8.75
N LYS A 467 13.59 -20.94 7.48
CA LYS A 467 14.92 -21.33 7.00
C LYS A 467 15.85 -20.13 6.79
N GLY A 468 15.30 -18.91 6.72
CA GLY A 468 16.00 -17.70 6.36
C GLY A 468 16.04 -17.49 4.85
N TYR A 469 16.70 -16.40 4.45
CA TYR A 469 16.84 -15.97 3.07
C TYR A 469 18.24 -15.39 2.84
N ASN A 470 18.60 -15.15 1.58
CA ASN A 470 19.90 -14.56 1.27
C ASN A 470 19.95 -13.09 1.71
N GLY A 471 21.00 -12.70 2.43
CA GLY A 471 21.11 -11.36 3.01
C GLY A 471 20.45 -11.18 4.37
N MET A 472 19.85 -12.22 4.94
CA MET A 472 19.31 -12.21 6.31
C MET A 472 20.40 -11.81 7.33
N PRO A 473 20.11 -10.89 8.28
CA PRO A 473 21.05 -10.55 9.36
C PRO A 473 21.46 -11.79 10.16
N LYS A 474 22.72 -11.89 10.59
CA LYS A 474 23.17 -12.97 11.49
C LYS A 474 22.85 -12.68 12.95
N GLU A 475 22.72 -11.42 13.29
CA GLU A 475 22.44 -10.86 14.60
C GLU A 475 21.65 -9.57 14.39
N ARG A 476 20.77 -9.25 15.34
CA ARG A 476 20.04 -7.97 15.38
C ARG A 476 20.36 -7.20 16.64
N ASP A 477 20.68 -5.92 16.49
CA ASP A 477 20.67 -4.93 17.56
C ASP A 477 19.21 -4.55 17.86
N MET A 478 18.68 -5.15 18.92
CA MET A 478 17.30 -4.93 19.35
C MET A 478 17.22 -3.71 20.27
N THR A 479 16.25 -2.83 19.97
CA THR A 479 15.79 -1.78 20.89
C THR A 479 14.33 -2.06 21.25
N VAL A 480 14.06 -2.58 22.44
CA VAL A 480 12.70 -2.81 22.93
C VAL A 480 12.23 -1.59 23.70
N VAL A 481 11.19 -0.91 23.19
CA VAL A 481 10.59 0.28 23.78
C VAL A 481 9.23 -0.09 24.35
N ILE A 482 9.15 -0.16 25.68
CA ILE A 482 7.94 -0.53 26.40
C ILE A 482 7.26 0.73 26.91
N HIS A 483 6.07 1.01 26.39
CA HIS A 483 5.25 2.15 26.77
C HIS A 483 4.41 1.83 27.99
N ASN A 484 3.98 2.87 28.71
CA ASN A 484 3.10 2.81 29.89
C ASN A 484 3.68 2.01 31.08
N ILE A 485 5.00 2.11 31.28
CA ILE A 485 5.68 1.65 32.49
C ILE A 485 5.67 2.79 33.51
N THR A 486 4.65 2.78 34.38
CA THR A 486 4.33 3.89 35.31
C THR A 486 5.20 3.92 36.57
N GLN A 487 5.99 2.88 36.83
CA GLN A 487 6.92 2.79 37.94
C GLN A 487 8.29 2.37 37.43
N ALA A 488 9.34 2.92 38.04
CA ALA A 488 10.71 2.53 37.72
C ALA A 488 10.88 1.01 37.97
N PRO A 489 11.34 0.25 36.97
CA PRO A 489 11.64 -1.17 37.17
C PRO A 489 12.71 -1.34 38.25
N SER A 490 12.44 -2.23 39.20
CA SER A 490 13.38 -2.64 40.23
C SER A 490 14.47 -3.56 39.68
N ASN A 491 14.16 -4.33 38.63
CA ASN A 491 15.06 -5.33 38.07
C ASN A 491 14.68 -5.63 36.61
N ILE A 492 15.70 -5.72 35.75
CA ILE A 492 15.55 -6.05 34.33
C ILE A 492 16.50 -7.21 34.03
N ARG A 493 15.97 -8.30 33.47
CA ARG A 493 16.74 -9.50 33.15
C ARG A 493 16.60 -9.87 31.69
N LEU A 494 17.70 -10.30 31.10
CA LEU A 494 17.73 -10.97 29.81
C LEU A 494 18.09 -12.43 30.05
N ASN A 495 17.15 -13.32 29.77
CA ASN A 495 17.10 -14.68 30.29
C ASN A 495 17.29 -14.66 31.82
N ASN A 496 18.31 -15.33 32.34
CA ASN A 496 18.60 -15.40 33.77
C ASN A 496 19.60 -14.34 34.26
N LYS A 497 20.03 -13.40 33.39
CA LYS A 497 21.06 -12.41 33.73
C LYS A 497 20.45 -11.01 33.92
N VAL A 498 20.75 -10.38 35.04
CA VAL A 498 20.41 -8.97 35.28
C VAL A 498 21.20 -8.09 34.31
N ILE A 499 20.53 -7.10 33.69
CA ILE A 499 21.14 -6.15 32.78
C ILE A 499 20.93 -4.71 33.27
N ASN A 500 21.98 -3.89 33.17
CA ASN A 500 21.96 -2.47 33.56
C ASN A 500 21.73 -1.53 32.36
N LYS A 501 21.30 -2.07 31.21
CA LYS A 501 21.10 -1.33 29.95
C LYS A 501 19.68 -0.78 29.76
N GLY A 502 18.82 -0.87 30.78
CA GLY A 502 17.48 -0.31 30.75
C GLY A 502 17.49 1.19 31.06
N ILE A 503 16.84 2.00 30.23
CA ILE A 503 16.64 3.43 30.45
C ILE A 503 15.15 3.65 30.66
N TRP A 504 14.73 3.91 31.90
CA TRP A 504 13.37 4.30 32.22
C TRP A 504 13.24 5.83 32.21
N GLN A 505 12.28 6.33 31.45
CA GLN A 505 11.95 7.74 31.35
C GLN A 505 10.64 8.00 32.09
N GLU A 506 10.75 8.56 33.29
CA GLU A 506 9.60 8.89 34.15
C GLU A 506 8.60 9.80 33.45
N LYS A 507 9.08 10.82 32.73
CA LYS A 507 8.20 11.81 32.09
C LYS A 507 7.29 11.22 31.01
N SER A 508 7.73 10.18 30.32
CA SER A 508 6.97 9.54 29.24
C SER A 508 6.40 8.16 29.62
N ASN A 509 6.67 7.69 30.84
CA ASN A 509 6.39 6.31 31.28
C ASN A 509 6.90 5.27 30.28
N THR A 510 8.13 5.44 29.79
CA THR A 510 8.72 4.56 28.76
C THR A 510 9.97 3.90 29.29
N LEU A 511 10.07 2.57 29.13
CA LEU A 511 11.30 1.82 29.37
C LEU A 511 11.91 1.42 28.03
N THR A 512 13.18 1.77 27.81
CA THR A 512 13.95 1.32 26.64
C THR A 512 15.02 0.33 27.07
N VAL A 513 15.09 -0.84 26.43
CA VAL A 513 16.10 -1.86 26.70
C VAL A 513 16.79 -2.24 25.38
N THR A 514 18.12 -2.28 25.38
CA THR A 514 18.91 -2.65 24.21
C THR A 514 19.73 -3.91 24.42
N PHE A 515 19.77 -4.79 23.43
CA PHE A 515 20.56 -6.02 23.44
C PHE A 515 20.79 -6.57 22.03
N ALA A 516 21.84 -7.34 21.86
CA ALA A 516 22.09 -8.09 20.63
C ALA A 516 21.32 -9.43 20.66
N TRP A 517 20.71 -9.79 19.54
CA TRP A 517 19.91 -11.01 19.40
C TRP A 517 20.40 -11.88 18.23
N GLN A 518 21.00 -13.01 18.56
CA GLN A 518 21.52 -14.02 17.61
C GLN A 518 20.49 -15.09 17.27
N HIS A 519 19.21 -14.70 17.20
CA HIS A 519 18.09 -15.53 16.77
C HIS A 519 17.75 -16.75 17.66
N GLN A 520 18.45 -16.93 18.78
CA GLN A 520 18.10 -17.92 19.80
C GLN A 520 16.91 -17.44 20.63
N PRO A 521 16.05 -18.33 21.15
CA PRO A 521 15.00 -17.94 22.07
C PRO A 521 15.56 -17.09 23.22
N ILE A 522 14.96 -15.91 23.44
CA ILE A 522 15.38 -14.99 24.48
C ILE A 522 14.17 -14.41 25.19
N THR A 523 14.32 -14.20 26.49
CA THR A 523 13.26 -13.71 27.37
C THR A 523 13.75 -12.45 28.08
N LEU A 524 13.08 -11.33 27.85
CA LEU A 524 13.27 -10.09 28.59
C LEU A 524 12.23 -10.04 29.73
N THR A 525 12.68 -10.02 30.98
CA THR A 525 11.81 -9.91 32.16
C THR A 525 12.02 -8.57 32.83
N ILE A 526 10.91 -7.87 33.11
CA ILE A 526 10.84 -6.58 33.80
C ILE A 526 10.04 -6.79 35.09
N GLN A 527 10.58 -6.30 36.23
CA GLN A 527 9.96 -6.35 37.55
C GLN A 527 9.90 -4.97 38.18
#